data_AF-A0A6J4WQ23-F1
#
_entry.id   AF-A0A6J4WQ23-F1
#
_cell.length_a   1.000
_cell.length_b   1.000
_cell.length_c   1.000
_cell.angle_alpha   90.00
_cell.angle_beta   90.00
_cell.angle_gamma   90.00
#
_symmetry.space_group_name_H-M   'P 1'
#
loop_
_entity.id
_entity.type
_entity.pdbx_description
1 polymer ?
#
loop_
_entity_poly.entity_id
_entity_poly.type
_entity_poly.pdbx_seq_one_letter_code
_entity_poly.pdbx_strand_id
1 'polypeptide(L)'
;MESDIEKQVELAVIGEREALENLVRCIQDHVYKLALRMLAHPEDAEDAAQEILIKVITHLSSFRKESKFMTWVYRISANHLLTTRKRRVELREANFEKCQRQIDKGFADTWHPSVSEAMQKLIVEELRIDCLQTLLQCLDRNLRIAYTLGEVFEVNSVEGAYILEISPLAFRKRLSRARKLMRKFMLKNCGLINLENLCYCERLAPCAVKTGWINPEKLVFANHKRKHQIDDFDTSYLQELDEISRVAALFRSHPDYAAPETFIGNIKQLLDSGRFKLLQ
;
A
#
# COMPACT_ATOMS: atom_id res chain seq x y z
N MET A 1 -1.39 14.72 -20.86
CA MET A 1 -1.66 13.52 -20.02
C MET A 1 -3.01 13.64 -19.33
N GLU A 2 -3.31 14.72 -18.60
CA GLU A 2 -4.62 14.91 -17.95
C GLU A 2 -5.78 15.09 -18.96
N SER A 3 -5.55 15.85 -20.04
CA SER A 3 -6.51 16.00 -21.16
C SER A 3 -6.82 14.70 -21.91
N ASP A 4 -5.91 13.72 -21.83
CA ASP A 4 -6.08 12.42 -22.49
C ASP A 4 -6.95 11.51 -21.62
N ILE A 5 -6.71 11.48 -20.31
CA ILE A 5 -7.55 10.73 -19.36
C ILE A 5 -9.00 11.21 -19.40
N GLU A 6 -9.24 12.53 -19.42
CA GLU A 6 -10.62 13.04 -19.49
C GLU A 6 -11.34 12.63 -20.76
N LYS A 7 -10.65 12.65 -21.90
CA LYS A 7 -11.20 12.17 -23.17
C LYS A 7 -11.52 10.68 -23.10
N GLN A 8 -10.63 9.88 -22.50
CA GLN A 8 -10.88 8.44 -22.28
C GLN A 8 -12.11 8.23 -21.38
N VAL A 9 -12.33 9.07 -20.36
CA VAL A 9 -13.54 9.01 -19.52
C VAL A 9 -14.79 9.30 -20.33
N GLU A 10 -14.80 10.36 -21.15
CA GLU A 10 -15.96 10.69 -21.99
C GLU A 10 -16.31 9.55 -22.96
N LEU A 11 -15.30 8.99 -23.64
CA LEU A 11 -15.47 7.86 -24.55
C LEU A 11 -15.97 6.60 -23.81
N ALA A 12 -15.40 6.30 -22.64
CA ALA A 12 -15.82 5.15 -21.84
C ALA A 12 -17.28 5.28 -21.33
N VAL A 13 -17.72 6.49 -21.00
CA VAL A 13 -19.11 6.76 -20.55
C VAL A 13 -20.11 6.53 -21.68
N ILE A 14 -19.77 6.85 -22.93
CA ILE A 14 -20.63 6.56 -24.10
C ILE A 14 -20.51 5.11 -24.60
N GLY A 15 -19.74 4.26 -23.91
CA GLY A 15 -19.66 2.81 -24.16
C GLY A 15 -18.45 2.35 -24.99
N GLU A 16 -17.47 3.21 -25.26
CA GLU A 16 -16.26 2.81 -25.97
C GLU A 16 -15.40 1.87 -25.12
N ARG A 17 -15.36 0.60 -25.53
CA ARG A 17 -14.71 -0.48 -24.76
C ARG A 17 -13.21 -0.26 -24.60
N GLU A 18 -12.54 0.15 -25.66
CA GLU A 18 -11.09 0.40 -25.63
C GLU A 18 -10.73 1.53 -24.66
N ALA A 19 -11.57 2.58 -24.61
CA ALA A 19 -11.36 3.68 -23.68
C ALA A 19 -11.51 3.23 -22.22
N LEU A 20 -12.52 2.41 -21.93
CA LEU A 20 -12.72 1.82 -20.61
C LEU A 20 -11.54 0.92 -20.21
N GLU A 21 -11.05 0.06 -21.12
CA GLU A 21 -9.89 -0.78 -20.86
C GLU A 21 -8.63 0.05 -20.54
N ASN A 22 -8.39 1.12 -21.27
CA ASN A 22 -7.26 2.01 -21.05
C ASN A 22 -7.34 2.73 -19.70
N LEU A 23 -8.55 3.17 -19.30
CA LEU A 23 -8.77 3.75 -17.97
C LEU A 23 -8.47 2.73 -16.87
N VAL A 24 -9.01 1.52 -16.97
CA VAL A 24 -8.77 0.45 -15.99
C VAL A 24 -7.27 0.14 -15.87
N ARG A 25 -6.57 -0.01 -17.00
CA ARG A 25 -5.10 -0.19 -17.04
C ARG A 25 -4.35 0.93 -16.33
N CYS A 26 -4.81 2.17 -16.49
CA CYS A 26 -4.19 3.34 -15.87
C CYS A 26 -4.34 3.32 -14.34
N ILE A 27 -5.49 2.87 -13.83
CA ILE A 27 -5.82 3.02 -12.40
C ILE A 27 -5.57 1.76 -11.55
N GLN A 28 -5.53 0.57 -12.15
CA GLN A 28 -5.51 -0.71 -11.43
C GLN A 28 -4.35 -0.83 -10.42
N ASP A 29 -3.14 -0.42 -10.79
CA ASP A 29 -1.97 -0.54 -9.91
C ASP A 29 -2.06 0.45 -8.74
N HIS A 30 -2.60 1.64 -8.99
CA HIS A 30 -2.82 2.64 -7.94
C HIS A 30 -3.85 2.16 -6.91
N VAL A 31 -4.95 1.58 -7.39
CA VAL A 31 -5.99 0.98 -6.54
C VAL A 31 -5.41 -0.19 -5.76
N TYR A 32 -4.68 -1.10 -6.42
CA TYR A 32 -4.07 -2.27 -5.80
C TYR A 32 -3.06 -1.88 -4.72
N LYS A 33 -2.15 -0.93 -5.00
CA LYS A 33 -1.19 -0.44 -4.01
C LYS A 33 -1.88 0.14 -2.78
N LEU A 34 -2.93 0.94 -2.98
CA LEU A 34 -3.66 1.52 -1.86
C LEU A 34 -4.33 0.42 -1.02
N ALA A 35 -4.97 -0.55 -1.67
CA ALA A 35 -5.56 -1.71 -1.01
C ALA A 35 -4.51 -2.53 -0.24
N LEU A 36 -3.34 -2.76 -0.83
CA LEU A 36 -2.25 -3.50 -0.20
C LEU A 36 -1.72 -2.81 1.06
N ARG A 37 -1.58 -1.48 1.05
CA ARG A 37 -1.22 -0.71 2.27
C ARG A 37 -2.29 -0.74 3.34
N MET A 38 -3.55 -0.84 2.94
CA MET A 38 -4.66 -0.86 3.88
C MET A 38 -4.88 -2.24 4.48
N LEU A 39 -4.67 -3.32 3.72
CA LEU A 39 -5.03 -4.69 4.10
C LEU A 39 -3.82 -5.59 4.43
N ALA A 40 -2.61 -5.20 4.01
CA ALA A 40 -1.34 -5.88 4.31
C ALA A 40 -1.29 -7.36 3.89
N HIS A 41 -2.13 -7.79 2.96
CA HIS A 41 -2.14 -9.15 2.40
C HIS A 41 -2.48 -9.08 0.91
N PRO A 42 -1.66 -9.65 0.00
CA PRO A 42 -1.89 -9.57 -1.44
C PRO A 42 -3.25 -10.06 -1.91
N GLU A 43 -3.71 -11.24 -1.46
CA GLU A 43 -5.02 -11.77 -1.85
C GLU A 43 -6.19 -10.87 -1.40
N ASP A 44 -6.21 -10.43 -0.13
CA ASP A 44 -7.25 -9.51 0.36
C ASP A 44 -7.22 -8.16 -0.39
N ALA A 45 -6.02 -7.70 -0.76
CA ALA A 45 -5.83 -6.48 -1.56
C ALA A 45 -6.28 -6.67 -3.01
N GLU A 46 -6.07 -7.86 -3.58
CA GLU A 46 -6.52 -8.22 -4.93
C GLU A 46 -8.05 -8.19 -4.99
N ASP A 47 -8.71 -8.90 -4.07
CA ASP A 47 -10.17 -8.92 -3.93
C ASP A 47 -10.75 -7.50 -3.79
N ALA A 48 -10.20 -6.72 -2.85
CA ALA A 48 -10.68 -5.36 -2.61
C ALA A 48 -10.44 -4.45 -3.83
N ALA A 49 -9.30 -4.57 -4.50
CA ALA A 49 -9.02 -3.78 -5.70
C ALA A 49 -9.97 -4.13 -6.85
N GLN A 50 -10.30 -5.40 -7.05
CA GLN A 50 -11.30 -5.81 -8.03
C GLN A 50 -12.68 -5.21 -7.71
N GLU A 51 -13.13 -5.33 -6.45
CA GLU A 51 -14.40 -4.74 -6.00
C GLU A 51 -14.42 -3.21 -6.20
N ILE A 52 -13.31 -2.53 -5.95
CA ILE A 52 -13.15 -1.09 -6.17
C ILE A 52 -13.19 -0.74 -7.66
N LEU A 53 -12.46 -1.46 -8.51
CA LEU A 53 -12.43 -1.22 -9.96
C LEU A 53 -13.82 -1.39 -10.56
N ILE A 54 -14.57 -2.41 -10.13
CA ILE A 54 -15.98 -2.57 -10.52
C ILE A 54 -16.79 -1.33 -10.10
N LYS A 55 -16.66 -0.87 -8.86
CA LYS A 55 -17.36 0.34 -8.39
C LYS A 55 -17.01 1.58 -9.21
N VAL A 56 -15.72 1.76 -9.54
CA VAL A 56 -15.24 2.86 -10.38
C VAL A 56 -15.92 2.82 -11.75
N ILE A 57 -15.94 1.65 -12.41
CA ILE A 57 -16.58 1.47 -13.71
C ILE A 57 -18.09 1.76 -13.63
N THR A 58 -18.78 1.20 -12.64
CA THR A 58 -20.24 1.37 -12.48
C THR A 58 -20.66 2.79 -12.15
N HIS A 59 -19.78 3.56 -11.52
CA HIS A 59 -20.04 4.95 -11.16
C HIS A 59 -19.36 5.94 -12.11
N LEU A 60 -18.74 5.50 -13.21
CA LEU A 60 -17.93 6.35 -14.07
C LEU A 60 -18.70 7.56 -14.62
N SER A 61 -19.98 7.38 -14.98
CA SER A 61 -20.86 8.45 -15.44
C SER A 61 -21.16 9.53 -14.37
N SER A 62 -20.88 9.25 -13.10
CA SER A 62 -21.05 10.21 -12.00
C SER A 62 -19.83 11.13 -11.79
N PHE A 63 -18.74 10.92 -12.52
CA PHE A 63 -17.56 11.76 -12.44
C PHE A 63 -17.80 13.13 -13.10
N ARG A 64 -17.89 14.18 -12.28
CA ARG A 64 -18.24 15.54 -12.72
C ARG A 64 -17.04 16.45 -13.01
N LYS A 65 -15.82 15.91 -13.05
CA LYS A 65 -14.57 16.69 -13.26
C LYS A 65 -14.31 17.80 -12.21
N GLU A 66 -14.88 17.68 -11.01
CA GLU A 66 -14.61 18.59 -9.88
C GLU A 66 -13.26 18.30 -9.19
N SER A 67 -12.59 17.23 -9.58
CA SER A 67 -11.25 16.85 -9.16
C SER A 67 -10.54 16.16 -10.33
N LYS A 68 -9.24 15.90 -10.19
CA LYS A 68 -8.55 14.94 -11.07
C LYS A 68 -9.25 13.59 -11.01
N PHE A 69 -9.21 12.85 -12.12
CA PHE A 69 -9.82 11.52 -12.20
C PHE A 69 -9.24 10.57 -11.14
N MET A 70 -7.92 10.53 -10.97
CA MET A 70 -7.28 9.71 -9.94
C MET A 70 -7.70 10.06 -8.51
N THR A 71 -7.94 11.34 -8.21
CA THR A 71 -8.44 11.79 -6.90
C THR A 71 -9.87 11.26 -6.66
N TRP A 72 -10.72 11.26 -7.69
CA TRP A 72 -12.06 10.67 -7.62
C TRP A 72 -12.01 9.14 -7.46
N VAL A 73 -11.10 8.45 -8.15
CA VAL A 73 -10.85 7.01 -7.96
C VAL A 73 -10.42 6.73 -6.53
N TYR A 74 -9.46 7.48 -5.98
CA TYR A 74 -9.03 7.31 -4.59
C TYR A 74 -10.16 7.56 -3.58
N ARG A 75 -11.11 8.45 -3.85
CA ARG A 75 -12.30 8.62 -3.01
C ARG A 75 -13.12 7.33 -2.93
N ILE A 76 -13.40 6.72 -4.08
CA ILE A 76 -14.13 5.43 -4.13
C ILE A 76 -13.33 4.33 -3.40
N SER A 77 -12.02 4.26 -3.66
CA SER A 77 -11.12 3.30 -3.00
C SER A 77 -11.09 3.47 -1.49
N ALA A 78 -10.93 4.70 -1.00
CA ALA A 78 -10.86 5.00 0.43
C ALA A 78 -12.17 4.65 1.13
N ASN A 79 -13.32 5.04 0.56
CA ASN A 79 -14.63 4.69 1.10
C ASN A 79 -14.84 3.18 1.18
N HIS A 80 -14.42 2.43 0.15
CA HIS A 80 -14.46 0.98 0.16
C HIS A 80 -13.57 0.39 1.27
N LEU A 81 -12.30 0.81 1.34
CA LEU A 81 -11.31 0.25 2.28
C LEU A 81 -11.59 0.61 3.73
N LEU A 82 -12.24 1.74 3.99
CA LEU A 82 -12.68 2.14 5.33
C LEU A 82 -13.87 1.30 5.81
N THR A 83 -14.75 0.87 4.90
CA THR A 83 -16.03 0.20 5.22
C THR A 83 -16.00 -1.32 5.05
N THR A 84 -15.00 -1.86 4.34
CA THR A 84 -14.86 -3.32 4.13
C THR A 84 -14.70 -4.06 5.45
N ARG A 85 -15.11 -5.34 5.52
CA ARG A 85 -14.97 -6.12 6.77
C ARG A 85 -13.50 -6.28 7.13
N LYS A 86 -13.20 -6.43 8.43
CA LYS A 86 -11.84 -6.76 8.87
C LYS A 86 -11.41 -8.09 8.22
N ARG A 87 -10.21 -8.11 7.65
CA ARG A 87 -9.62 -9.26 6.96
C ARG A 87 -8.51 -9.89 7.79
N ARG A 88 -7.79 -10.87 7.23
CA ARG A 88 -6.85 -11.77 7.94
C ARG A 88 -5.84 -11.03 8.82
N VAL A 89 -5.18 -10.01 8.28
CA VAL A 89 -4.11 -9.29 9.01
C VAL A 89 -4.68 -8.38 10.09
N GLU A 90 -5.76 -7.65 9.80
CA GLU A 90 -6.37 -6.75 10.78
C GLU A 90 -6.94 -7.51 11.99
N LEU A 91 -7.40 -8.75 11.79
CA LEU A 91 -7.87 -9.64 12.86
C LEU A 91 -6.75 -10.09 13.82
N ARG A 92 -5.47 -9.95 13.45
CA ARG A 92 -4.34 -10.20 14.36
C ARG A 92 -4.16 -9.08 15.39
N GLU A 93 -4.88 -7.96 15.21
CA GLU A 93 -4.87 -6.79 16.08
C GLU A 93 -3.44 -6.30 16.36
N ALA A 94 -2.69 -6.06 15.29
CA ALA A 94 -1.35 -5.49 15.38
C ALA A 94 -1.40 -4.14 16.12
N ASN A 95 -0.41 -3.91 16.97
CA ASN A 95 -0.22 -2.63 17.64
C ASN A 95 1.26 -2.45 17.97
N PHE A 96 1.66 -1.20 18.24
CA PHE A 96 3.06 -0.85 18.47
C PHE A 96 3.69 -1.62 19.64
N GLU A 97 2.94 -1.94 20.69
CA GLU A 97 3.46 -2.71 21.84
C GLU A 97 3.76 -4.17 21.45
N LYS A 98 2.88 -4.82 20.68
CA LYS A 98 3.12 -6.16 20.13
C LYS A 98 4.35 -6.17 19.21
N CYS A 99 4.49 -5.16 18.35
CA CYS A 99 5.65 -5.03 17.47
C CYS A 99 6.95 -4.85 18.28
N GLN A 100 6.94 -4.01 19.32
CA GLN A 100 8.10 -3.84 20.20
C GLN A 100 8.50 -5.17 20.86
N ARG A 101 7.54 -5.92 21.42
CA ARG A 101 7.84 -7.22 22.02
C ARG A 101 8.43 -8.24 21.04
N GLN A 102 8.05 -8.20 19.76
CA GLN A 102 8.63 -9.06 18.73
C GLN A 102 10.08 -8.66 18.43
N ILE A 103 10.35 -7.35 18.31
CA ILE A 103 11.70 -6.83 18.14
C ILE A 103 12.59 -7.24 19.32
N ASP A 104 12.12 -7.05 20.56
CA ASP A 104 12.88 -7.37 21.77
C ASP A 104 13.24 -8.87 21.87
N LYS A 105 12.33 -9.77 21.44
CA LYS A 105 12.59 -11.21 21.35
C LYS A 105 13.61 -11.58 20.28
N GLY A 106 13.66 -10.81 19.19
CA GLY A 106 14.47 -11.10 18.02
C GLY A 106 15.98 -11.07 18.24
N PHE A 107 16.45 -10.39 19.29
CA PHE A 107 17.88 -10.25 19.60
C PHE A 107 18.46 -11.35 20.50
N ALA A 108 17.65 -12.34 20.88
CA ALA A 108 18.09 -13.40 21.79
C ALA A 108 18.80 -14.58 21.10
N ASP A 109 18.84 -14.64 19.77
CA ASP A 109 19.33 -15.82 19.03
C ASP A 109 20.11 -15.45 17.76
N THR A 110 21.34 -15.96 17.64
CA THR A 110 22.10 -16.01 16.38
C THR A 110 21.70 -17.27 15.59
N TRP A 111 20.54 -17.23 14.94
CA TRP A 111 20.24 -18.23 13.91
C TRP A 111 20.96 -17.82 12.61
N HIS A 112 21.53 -18.79 11.90
CA HIS A 112 22.10 -18.59 10.57
C HIS A 112 21.35 -19.52 9.61
N PRO A 113 20.44 -19.00 8.78
CA PRO A 113 19.76 -19.83 7.78
C PRO A 113 20.80 -20.50 6.87
N SER A 114 20.66 -21.80 6.62
CA SER A 114 21.41 -22.52 5.59
C SER A 114 20.86 -22.20 4.19
N VAL A 115 20.79 -20.92 3.84
CA VAL A 115 20.27 -20.41 2.55
C VAL A 115 21.37 -19.71 1.77
N SER A 116 21.22 -19.61 0.45
CA SER A 116 22.16 -18.85 -0.37
C SER A 116 22.13 -17.36 -0.03
N GLU A 117 23.21 -16.63 -0.34
CA GLU A 117 23.27 -15.17 -0.13
C GLU A 117 22.12 -14.44 -0.86
N ALA A 118 21.79 -14.86 -2.08
CA ALA A 118 20.67 -14.31 -2.83
C ALA A 118 19.33 -14.50 -2.10
N MET A 119 19.09 -15.68 -1.52
CA MET A 119 17.88 -15.93 -0.73
C MET A 119 17.88 -15.11 0.56
N GLN A 120 19.03 -14.94 1.21
CA GLN A 120 19.13 -14.11 2.40
C GLN A 120 18.73 -12.66 2.11
N LYS A 121 19.16 -12.08 0.97
CA LYS A 121 18.74 -10.74 0.54
C LYS A 121 17.23 -10.63 0.36
N LEU A 122 16.60 -11.63 -0.28
CA LEU A 122 15.14 -11.67 -0.45
C LEU A 122 14.39 -11.78 0.87
N ILE A 123 14.89 -12.57 1.83
CA ILE A 123 14.29 -12.67 3.19
C ILE A 123 14.38 -11.34 3.93
N VAL A 124 15.53 -10.64 3.85
CA VAL A 124 15.70 -9.32 4.46
C VAL A 124 14.74 -8.30 3.84
N GLU A 125 14.60 -8.32 2.52
CA GLU A 125 13.66 -7.46 1.80
C GLU A 125 12.21 -7.76 2.21
N GLU A 126 11.82 -9.03 2.22
CA GLU A 126 10.50 -9.50 2.66
C GLU A 126 10.20 -9.00 4.08
N LEU A 127 11.12 -9.22 5.03
CA LEU A 127 10.95 -8.80 6.41
C LEU A 127 10.79 -7.29 6.53
N ARG A 128 11.61 -6.52 5.81
CA ARG A 128 11.52 -5.06 5.83
C ARG A 128 10.15 -4.60 5.35
N ILE A 129 9.69 -5.15 4.24
CA ILE A 129 8.39 -4.83 3.64
C ILE A 129 7.25 -5.21 4.60
N ASP A 130 7.24 -6.45 5.10
CA ASP A 130 6.19 -6.93 6.00
C ASP A 130 6.17 -6.14 7.32
N CYS A 131 7.34 -5.77 7.85
CA CYS A 131 7.45 -4.88 9.00
C CYS A 131 6.77 -3.53 8.75
N LEU A 132 7.04 -2.86 7.62
CA LEU A 132 6.40 -1.60 7.26
C LEU A 132 4.89 -1.76 7.07
N GLN A 133 4.44 -2.84 6.43
CA GLN A 133 3.01 -3.14 6.29
C GLN A 133 2.36 -3.33 7.67
N THR A 134 2.99 -4.09 8.56
CA THR A 134 2.52 -4.34 9.92
C THR A 134 2.47 -3.05 10.74
N LEU A 135 3.41 -2.12 10.58
CA LEU A 135 3.38 -0.82 11.24
C LEU A 135 2.20 0.04 10.79
N LEU A 136 1.81 -0.01 9.51
CA LEU A 136 0.56 0.63 9.06
C LEU A 136 -0.66 0.00 9.75
N GLN A 137 -0.63 -1.32 9.98
CA GLN A 137 -1.71 -2.03 10.67
C GLN A 137 -1.85 -1.65 12.15
N CYS A 138 -0.80 -1.10 12.78
CA CYS A 138 -0.84 -0.58 14.14
C CYS A 138 -1.65 0.72 14.27
N LEU A 139 -1.89 1.43 13.16
CA LEU A 139 -2.77 2.58 13.11
C LEU A 139 -4.22 2.10 12.93
N ASP A 140 -5.17 2.80 13.57
CA ASP A 140 -6.58 2.66 13.22
C ASP A 140 -6.81 3.04 11.75
N ARG A 141 -7.88 2.53 11.14
CA ARG A 141 -8.13 2.72 9.71
C ARG A 141 -8.15 4.18 9.25
N ASN A 142 -8.65 5.10 10.07
CA ASN A 142 -8.72 6.52 9.71
C ASN A 142 -7.34 7.18 9.71
N LEU A 143 -6.48 6.82 10.66
CA LEU A 143 -5.09 7.27 10.68
C LEU A 143 -4.26 6.60 9.61
N ARG A 144 -4.48 5.30 9.37
CA ARG A 144 -3.81 4.50 8.34
C ARG A 144 -4.05 5.09 6.96
N ILE A 145 -5.31 5.30 6.56
CA ILE A 145 -5.62 5.83 5.23
C ILE A 145 -5.07 7.25 5.04
N ALA A 146 -5.12 8.10 6.08
CA ALA A 146 -4.57 9.45 6.02
C ALA A 146 -3.04 9.42 5.85
N TYR A 147 -2.37 8.54 6.59
CA TYR A 147 -0.92 8.34 6.48
C TYR A 147 -0.54 7.79 5.11
N THR A 148 -1.23 6.75 4.62
CA THR A 148 -0.97 6.16 3.32
C THR A 148 -1.15 7.19 2.21
N LEU A 149 -2.28 7.92 2.18
CA LEU A 149 -2.52 8.94 1.17
C LEU A 149 -1.49 10.08 1.25
N GLY A 150 -1.21 10.61 2.44
CA GLY A 150 -0.34 11.77 2.60
C GLY A 150 1.16 11.47 2.49
N GLU A 151 1.62 10.32 3.01
CA GLU A 151 3.04 9.97 3.00
C GLU A 151 3.45 9.10 1.80
N VAL A 152 2.60 8.17 1.38
CA VAL A 152 2.98 7.19 0.34
C VAL A 152 2.54 7.66 -1.03
N PHE A 153 1.33 8.21 -1.13
CA PHE A 153 0.78 8.73 -2.40
C PHE A 153 0.94 10.24 -2.55
N GLU A 154 1.56 10.90 -1.57
CA GLU A 154 1.90 12.33 -1.58
C GLU A 154 0.72 13.26 -1.90
N VAL A 155 -0.51 12.86 -1.54
CA VAL A 155 -1.70 13.70 -1.76
C VAL A 155 -1.66 14.89 -0.82
N ASN A 156 -2.01 16.07 -1.34
CA ASN A 156 -2.04 17.28 -0.53
C ASN A 156 -3.29 17.34 0.37
N SER A 157 -3.34 18.30 1.30
CA SER A 157 -4.45 18.38 2.26
C SER A 157 -5.83 18.69 1.67
N VAL A 158 -5.88 19.32 0.48
CA VAL A 158 -7.14 19.61 -0.23
C VAL A 158 -7.63 18.33 -0.92
N GLU A 159 -6.75 17.63 -1.62
CA GLU A 159 -7.06 16.35 -2.26
C GLU A 159 -7.41 15.28 -1.22
N GLY A 160 -6.62 15.14 -0.15
CA GLY A 160 -6.89 14.19 0.93
C GLY A 160 -8.20 14.45 1.66
N ALA A 161 -8.60 15.72 1.79
CA ALA A 161 -9.91 16.11 2.32
C ALA A 161 -11.06 15.71 1.39
N TYR A 162 -10.89 15.93 0.08
CA TYR A 162 -11.86 15.47 -0.92
C TYR A 162 -11.98 13.93 -0.92
N ILE A 163 -10.86 13.22 -0.88
CA ILE A 163 -10.80 11.75 -0.90
C ILE A 163 -11.48 11.14 0.33
N LEU A 164 -11.26 11.71 1.52
CA LEU A 164 -11.80 11.18 2.77
C LEU A 164 -13.12 11.84 3.21
N GLU A 165 -13.67 12.76 2.43
CA GLU A 165 -14.90 13.49 2.71
C GLU A 165 -14.91 14.16 4.10
N ILE A 166 -13.81 14.86 4.39
CA ILE A 166 -13.60 15.61 5.64
C ILE A 166 -13.05 17.01 5.34
N SER A 167 -12.95 17.88 6.35
CA SER A 167 -12.28 19.18 6.16
C SER A 167 -10.77 19.03 5.98
N PRO A 168 -10.10 19.94 5.23
CA PRO A 168 -8.63 19.98 5.13
C PRO A 168 -7.93 20.04 6.49
N LEU A 169 -8.53 20.73 7.46
CA LEU A 169 -8.02 20.77 8.83
C LEU A 169 -8.10 19.40 9.51
N ALA A 170 -9.21 18.66 9.36
CA ALA A 170 -9.36 17.32 9.91
C ALA A 170 -8.36 16.34 9.27
N PHE A 171 -8.14 16.43 7.95
CA PHE A 171 -7.13 15.63 7.27
C PHE A 171 -5.73 15.89 7.83
N ARG A 172 -5.31 17.17 7.92
CA ARG A 172 -4.01 17.56 8.49
C ARG A 172 -3.83 17.05 9.92
N LYS A 173 -4.87 17.13 10.76
CA LYS A 173 -4.84 16.61 12.14
C LYS A 173 -4.66 15.10 12.18
N ARG A 174 -5.39 14.34 11.34
CA ARG A 174 -5.25 12.87 11.24
C ARG A 174 -3.83 12.49 10.79
N LEU A 175 -3.34 13.11 9.72
CA LEU A 175 -2.01 12.85 9.17
C LEU A 175 -0.91 13.19 10.20
N SER A 176 -1.00 14.34 10.84
CA SER A 176 -0.06 14.74 11.90
C SER A 176 -0.03 13.74 13.06
N ARG A 177 -1.21 13.27 13.50
CA ARG A 177 -1.31 12.24 14.54
C ARG A 177 -0.68 10.92 14.12
N ALA A 178 -0.95 10.46 12.89
CA ALA A 178 -0.38 9.23 12.36
C ALA A 178 1.17 9.32 12.25
N ARG A 179 1.69 10.42 11.70
CA ARG A 179 3.14 10.71 11.64
C ARG A 179 3.79 10.66 13.03
N LYS A 180 3.18 11.31 14.02
CA LYS A 180 3.69 11.34 15.40
C LYS A 180 3.80 9.93 16.00
N LEU A 181 2.80 9.08 15.79
CA LEU A 181 2.81 7.70 16.28
C LEU A 181 3.90 6.87 15.59
N MET A 182 3.97 6.93 14.25
CA MET A 182 4.95 6.19 13.47
C MET A 182 6.38 6.61 13.83
N ARG A 183 6.64 7.92 13.85
CA ARG A 183 7.92 8.51 14.23
C ARG A 183 8.34 8.09 15.64
N LYS A 184 7.44 8.22 16.63
CA LYS A 184 7.73 7.81 18.02
C LYS A 184 8.19 6.36 18.09
N PHE A 185 7.52 5.46 17.38
CA PHE A 185 7.88 4.05 17.38
C PHE A 185 9.22 3.80 16.66
N MET A 186 9.37 4.31 15.45
CA MET A 186 10.53 3.98 14.62
C MET A 186 11.83 4.60 15.14
N LEU A 187 11.81 5.81 15.72
CA LEU A 187 12.99 6.40 16.34
C LEU A 187 13.52 5.59 17.53
N LYS A 188 12.60 5.04 18.32
CA LYS A 188 12.94 4.27 19.51
C LYS A 188 13.44 2.87 19.16
N ASN A 189 12.97 2.30 18.05
CA ASN A 189 13.13 0.87 17.82
C ASN A 189 13.89 0.52 16.53
N CYS A 190 13.79 1.30 15.43
CA CYS A 190 14.30 0.90 14.10
C CYS A 190 15.71 1.43 13.82
N GLY A 191 16.63 0.53 13.47
CA GLY A 191 18.02 0.81 13.09
C GLY A 191 18.17 1.59 11.77
N LEU A 192 17.22 1.42 10.84
CA LEU A 192 17.20 2.19 9.58
C LEU A 192 16.85 3.67 9.78
N ILE A 193 16.24 4.02 10.91
CA ILE A 193 15.86 5.41 11.24
C ILE A 193 16.85 6.02 12.22
N ASN A 194 17.19 5.29 13.30
CA ASN A 194 18.22 5.70 14.26
C ASN A 194 19.23 4.57 14.40
N LEU A 195 20.48 4.85 14.04
CA LEU A 195 21.57 3.87 13.95
C LEU A 195 21.96 3.25 15.31
N GLU A 196 21.61 3.91 16.41
CA GLU A 196 21.85 3.41 17.78
C GLU A 196 20.92 2.24 18.15
N ASN A 197 19.83 2.03 17.41
CA ASN A 197 18.88 0.96 17.67
C ASN A 197 19.40 -0.40 17.19
N LEU A 198 18.98 -1.48 17.86
CA LEU A 198 19.42 -2.84 17.52
C LEU A 198 18.67 -3.44 16.32
N CYS A 199 17.47 -2.95 15.99
CA CYS A 199 16.59 -3.49 14.95
C CYS A 199 17.05 -3.15 13.53
N TYR A 200 17.92 -3.99 13.00
CA TYR A 200 18.24 -4.03 11.58
C TYR A 200 17.58 -5.25 10.93
N CYS A 201 17.04 -5.08 9.72
CA CYS A 201 16.35 -6.16 9.02
C CYS A 201 17.28 -7.36 8.79
N GLU A 202 18.56 -7.12 8.51
CA GLU A 202 19.60 -8.15 8.37
C GLU A 202 19.78 -8.96 9.66
N ARG A 203 19.69 -8.30 10.82
CA ARG A 203 19.85 -8.94 12.13
C ARG A 203 18.60 -9.68 12.59
N LEU A 204 17.42 -9.18 12.23
CA LEU A 204 16.14 -9.79 12.61
C LEU A 204 15.67 -10.90 11.65
N ALA A 205 16.10 -10.88 10.39
CA ALA A 205 15.73 -11.87 9.37
C ALA A 205 15.87 -13.31 9.86
N PRO A 206 16.97 -13.69 10.54
CA PRO A 206 17.08 -15.02 11.08
C PRO A 206 15.99 -15.42 12.08
N CYS A 207 15.73 -14.56 13.08
CA CYS A 207 14.68 -14.81 14.05
C CYS A 207 13.29 -14.81 13.40
N ALA A 208 13.06 -13.93 12.43
CA ALA A 208 11.79 -13.86 11.72
C ALA A 208 11.48 -15.18 10.99
N VAL A 209 12.50 -15.83 10.40
CA VAL A 209 12.33 -17.17 9.81
C VAL A 209 12.09 -18.24 10.87
N LYS A 210 12.94 -18.29 11.91
CA LYS A 210 12.83 -19.28 12.99
C LYS A 210 11.47 -19.27 13.68
N THR A 211 10.89 -18.08 13.86
CA THR A 211 9.58 -17.88 14.52
C THR A 211 8.39 -18.05 13.59
N GLY A 212 8.63 -18.28 12.28
CA GLY A 212 7.58 -18.39 11.27
C GLY A 212 6.92 -17.06 10.92
N TRP A 213 7.53 -15.92 11.29
CA TRP A 213 7.11 -14.61 10.79
C TRP A 213 7.34 -14.54 9.27
N ILE A 214 8.53 -14.91 8.82
CA ILE A 214 8.84 -15.04 7.39
C ILE A 214 8.96 -16.51 7.01
N ASN A 215 8.33 -16.91 5.90
CA ASN A 215 8.51 -18.23 5.31
C ASN A 215 9.45 -18.12 4.08
N PRO A 216 10.71 -18.61 4.16
CA PRO A 216 11.65 -18.57 3.04
C PRO A 216 11.14 -19.27 1.77
N GLU A 217 10.29 -20.29 1.91
CA GLU A 217 9.73 -21.03 0.78
C GLU A 217 8.54 -20.32 0.14
N LYS A 218 7.95 -19.33 0.84
CA LYS A 218 6.78 -18.59 0.41
C LYS A 218 6.89 -17.12 0.82
N LEU A 219 7.78 -16.40 0.16
CA LEU A 219 7.88 -14.94 0.28
C LEU A 219 6.68 -14.29 -0.41
N VAL A 220 5.95 -13.46 0.33
CA VAL A 220 4.67 -12.86 -0.07
C VAL A 220 4.91 -11.58 -0.88
N PHE A 221 5.94 -10.82 -0.54
CA PHE A 221 6.17 -9.46 -1.01
C PHE A 221 7.42 -9.32 -1.88
N ALA A 222 8.52 -9.99 -1.54
CA ALA A 222 9.78 -9.92 -2.27
C ALA A 222 9.62 -10.49 -3.69
N ASN A 223 8.87 -11.59 -3.82
CA ASN A 223 8.56 -12.25 -5.09
C ASN A 223 7.39 -11.61 -5.85
N HIS A 224 6.70 -10.64 -5.25
CA HIS A 224 5.55 -10.02 -5.90
C HIS A 224 6.00 -9.24 -7.13
N LYS A 225 5.23 -9.34 -8.21
CA LYS A 225 5.53 -8.68 -9.49
C LYS A 225 5.65 -7.16 -9.30
N ARG A 226 6.68 -6.57 -9.90
CA ARG A 226 6.98 -5.12 -9.89
C ARG A 226 6.90 -4.58 -11.31
N LYS A 227 6.46 -3.33 -11.47
CA LYS A 227 6.50 -2.64 -12.79
C LYS A 227 7.91 -2.19 -13.16
N HIS A 228 8.70 -1.79 -12.17
CA HIS A 228 10.07 -1.32 -12.34
C HIS A 228 10.98 -2.15 -11.42
N GLN A 229 12.09 -2.68 -11.95
CA GLN A 229 13.23 -3.12 -11.14
C GLN A 229 13.95 -1.84 -10.74
N ILE A 230 13.63 -1.31 -9.55
CA ILE A 230 14.46 -0.26 -8.96
C ILE A 230 15.69 -0.94 -8.37
N ASP A 231 16.86 -0.33 -8.56
CA ASP A 231 18.11 -0.72 -7.90
C ASP A 231 17.91 -0.86 -6.38
N ASP A 232 18.77 -1.66 -5.75
CA ASP A 232 18.79 -1.91 -4.31
C ASP A 232 18.50 -0.62 -3.54
N PHE A 233 17.53 -0.68 -2.61
CA PHE A 233 17.19 0.46 -1.76
C PHE A 233 18.45 0.99 -1.06
N ASP A 234 18.95 2.13 -1.53
CA ASP A 234 20.15 2.72 -0.99
C ASP A 234 19.84 3.31 0.39
N THR A 235 20.33 2.63 1.41
CA THR A 235 20.13 3.02 2.81
C THR A 235 20.99 4.23 3.16
N SER A 236 22.01 4.55 2.36
CA SER A 236 22.85 5.73 2.57
C SER A 236 22.07 7.03 2.30
N TYR A 237 21.22 7.06 1.28
CA TYR A 237 20.34 8.20 0.97
C TYR A 237 19.39 8.55 2.13
N LEU A 238 18.90 7.54 2.88
CA LEU A 238 18.07 7.81 4.06
C LEU A 238 18.80 8.63 5.12
N GLN A 239 20.12 8.46 5.26
CA GLN A 239 20.91 9.12 6.29
C GLN A 239 21.11 10.61 6.00
N GLU A 240 21.03 11.02 4.73
CA GLU A 240 21.12 12.41 4.29
C GLU A 240 19.81 13.18 4.54
N LEU A 241 18.69 12.48 4.66
CA LEU A 241 17.40 13.09 4.94
C LEU A 241 17.28 13.50 6.41
N ASP A 242 16.54 14.60 6.62
CA ASP A 242 16.06 14.95 7.96
C ASP A 242 15.18 13.84 8.53
N GLU A 243 15.05 13.83 9.85
CA GLU A 243 14.40 12.76 10.58
C GLU A 243 12.92 12.52 10.17
N ILE A 244 12.20 13.59 9.82
CA ILE A 244 10.79 13.50 9.38
C ILE A 244 10.74 12.89 7.98
N SER A 245 11.59 13.39 7.08
CA SER A 245 11.66 12.92 5.70
C SER A 245 12.15 11.47 5.59
N ARG A 246 13.03 11.02 6.49
CA ARG A 246 13.57 9.66 6.52
C ARG A 246 12.51 8.58 6.72
N VAL A 247 11.61 8.77 7.69
CA VAL A 247 10.51 7.83 7.95
C VAL A 247 9.61 7.71 6.72
N ALA A 248 9.21 8.85 6.15
CA ALA A 248 8.36 8.88 4.96
C ALA A 248 9.02 8.19 3.77
N ALA A 249 10.30 8.48 3.52
CA ALA A 249 11.09 7.88 2.44
C ALA A 249 11.11 6.35 2.51
N LEU A 250 11.23 5.77 3.71
CA LEU A 250 11.20 4.32 3.89
C LEU A 250 9.82 3.70 3.55
N PHE A 251 8.72 4.40 3.78
CA PHE A 251 7.40 3.92 3.34
C PHE A 251 7.19 4.07 1.83
N ARG A 252 7.81 5.08 1.21
CA ARG A 252 7.78 5.31 -0.25
C ARG A 252 8.67 4.35 -1.03
N SER A 253 9.74 3.85 -0.42
CA SER A 253 10.69 2.93 -1.04
C SER A 253 10.21 1.49 -1.21
N HIS A 254 8.92 1.27 -0.98
CA HIS A 254 8.32 -0.02 -1.18
C HIS A 254 8.25 -0.35 -2.67
N PRO A 255 8.34 -1.63 -3.06
CA PRO A 255 8.33 -1.98 -4.46
C PRO A 255 7.10 -1.45 -5.20
N ASP A 256 7.31 -1.07 -6.45
CA ASP A 256 6.26 -0.62 -7.37
C ASP A 256 5.41 -1.82 -7.83
N TYR A 257 4.60 -2.36 -6.91
CA TYR A 257 3.83 -3.58 -7.17
C TYR A 257 2.86 -3.38 -8.32
N ALA A 258 2.95 -4.31 -9.27
CA ALA A 258 1.99 -4.42 -10.35
C ALA A 258 0.74 -5.12 -9.83
N ALA A 259 -0.43 -4.60 -10.16
CA ALA A 259 -1.67 -5.32 -9.98
C ALA A 259 -1.62 -6.66 -10.74
N PRO A 260 -2.29 -7.71 -10.24
CA PRO A 260 -2.43 -8.97 -10.96
C PRO A 260 -2.99 -8.77 -12.38
N GLU A 261 -2.38 -9.43 -13.38
CA GLU A 261 -2.78 -9.30 -14.80
C GLU A 261 -4.21 -9.78 -15.06
N THR A 262 -4.72 -10.61 -14.14
CA THR A 262 -6.08 -11.14 -14.12
C THR A 262 -7.14 -10.04 -14.03
N PHE A 263 -6.84 -8.86 -13.50
CA PHE A 263 -7.84 -7.79 -13.36
C PHE A 263 -8.50 -7.38 -14.66
N ILE A 264 -7.71 -7.11 -15.71
CA ILE A 264 -8.26 -6.73 -17.01
C ILE A 264 -9.01 -7.91 -17.62
N GLY A 265 -8.47 -9.13 -17.52
CA GLY A 265 -9.13 -10.34 -18.02
C GLY A 265 -10.49 -10.57 -17.36
N ASN A 266 -10.56 -10.44 -16.04
CA ASN A 266 -11.79 -10.59 -15.25
C ASN A 266 -12.80 -9.50 -15.60
N ILE A 267 -12.34 -8.25 -15.79
CA ILE A 267 -13.20 -7.15 -16.22
C ILE A 267 -13.71 -7.38 -17.65
N LYS A 268 -12.88 -7.85 -18.58
CA LYS A 268 -13.30 -8.22 -19.95
C LYS A 268 -14.38 -9.30 -19.93
N GLN A 269 -14.14 -10.40 -19.22
CA GLN A 269 -15.12 -11.47 -19.08
C GLN A 269 -16.44 -10.97 -18.50
N LEU A 270 -16.38 -10.07 -17.52
CA LEU A 270 -17.55 -9.47 -16.91
C LEU A 270 -18.31 -8.55 -17.88
N LEU A 271 -17.62 -7.75 -18.69
CA LEU A 271 -18.21 -6.93 -19.75
C LEU A 271 -18.85 -7.79 -20.86
N ASP A 272 -18.15 -8.83 -21.30
CA ASP A 272 -18.61 -9.74 -22.35
C ASP A 272 -19.78 -10.64 -21.89
N SER A 273 -19.91 -10.89 -20.59
CA SER A 273 -21.02 -11.67 -20.02
C SER A 273 -22.39 -10.98 -20.16
N GLY A 274 -22.44 -9.71 -20.56
CA GLY A 274 -23.69 -8.94 -20.69
C GLY A 274 -24.41 -8.65 -19.37
N ARG A 275 -23.83 -9.05 -18.23
CA ARG A 275 -24.39 -8.82 -16.89
C ARG A 275 -24.37 -7.36 -16.47
N PHE A 276 -23.48 -6.57 -17.07
CA PHE A 276 -23.51 -5.11 -16.98
C PHE A 276 -24.06 -4.58 -18.31
N LYS A 277 -25.36 -4.27 -18.34
CA LYS A 277 -25.85 -3.23 -19.24
C LYS A 277 -25.17 -1.94 -18.80
N LEU A 278 -24.02 -1.63 -19.39
CA LEU A 278 -23.43 -0.29 -19.30
C LEU A 278 -24.49 0.68 -19.84
N LEU A 279 -25.19 1.33 -18.91
CA LEU A 279 -25.96 2.56 -19.07
C LEU A 279 -26.80 2.63 -20.35
N GLN A 280 -28.05 2.14 -20.27
CA GLN A 280 -29.17 2.77 -20.99
C GLN A 280 -29.81 3.81 -20.07
#